data_AF-A0AAW9BEL3-F1
#
_entry.id   AF-A0AAW9BEL3-F1
#
_cell.length_a   1.000
_cell.length_b   1.000
_cell.length_c   1.000
_cell.angle_alpha   90.00
_cell.angle_beta   90.00
_cell.angle_gamma   90.00
#
_symmetry.space_group_name_H-M   'P 1'
#
loop_
_entity.id
_entity.type
_entity.pdbx_description
1 polymer ?
#
loop_
_entity_poly.entity_id
_entity_poly.type
_entity_poly.pdbx_seq_one_letter_code
_entity_poly.pdbx_strand_id
1 'polypeptide(L)' 'RQIHENYKLYPINLLAAGREDSSIITEAVKRQLADKLEQLPEGARPYLVASYANPVNNQD' A
#
# COMPACT_ATOMS: atom_id res chain seq x y z
N ARG A 1 5.83 1.09 -23.62
CA ARG A 1 5.02 0.52 -22.51
C ARG A 1 5.97 -0.22 -21.59
N GLN A 2 6.72 0.48 -20.72
CA GLN A 2 7.74 -0.13 -19.83
C GLN A 2 8.10 0.79 -18.64
N ILE A 3 7.11 1.40 -17.98
CA ILE A 3 7.39 2.18 -16.75
C ILE A 3 7.03 1.38 -15.48
N HIS A 4 6.39 0.22 -15.63
CA HIS A 4 5.83 -0.57 -14.53
C HIS A 4 6.89 -1.48 -13.86
N GLU A 5 7.89 -1.91 -14.63
CA GLU A 5 8.98 -2.81 -14.20
C GLU A 5 9.94 -2.18 -13.16
N ASN A 6 9.94 -0.85 -13.02
CA ASN A 6 10.82 -0.13 -12.10
C ASN A 6 10.14 0.25 -10.77
N TYR A 7 8.87 -0.09 -10.55
CA TYR A 7 8.22 0.22 -9.28
C TYR A 7 8.76 -0.69 -8.18
N LYS A 8 9.67 -0.13 -7.37
CA LYS A 8 10.09 -0.76 -6.13
C LYS A 8 8.87 -0.90 -5.21
N LEU A 9 8.49 -2.14 -4.92
CA LEU A 9 7.47 -2.44 -3.93
C LEU A 9 8.01 -2.25 -2.52
N TYR A 10 7.18 -1.67 -1.67
CA TYR A 10 7.39 -1.58 -0.23
C TYR A 10 6.31 -2.39 0.50
N PRO A 11 6.56 -2.84 1.74
CA PRO A 11 5.57 -3.62 2.51
C PRO A 11 4.20 -2.95 2.63
N ILE A 12 4.15 -1.62 2.73
CA ILE A 12 2.89 -0.86 2.80
C ILE A 12 2.06 -0.98 1.51
N ASN A 13 2.70 -1.19 0.36
CA ASN A 13 2.00 -1.43 -0.90
C ASN A 13 1.27 -2.78 -0.86
N LEU A 14 1.95 -3.81 -0.37
CA LEU A 14 1.42 -5.16 -0.25
C LEU A 14 0.28 -5.21 0.78
N LEU A 15 0.46 -4.54 1.93
CA LEU A 15 -0.59 -4.37 2.93
C LEU A 15 -1.82 -3.67 2.33
N ALA A 16 -1.64 -2.56 1.61
CA ALA A 16 -2.74 -1.82 1.00
C ALA A 16 -3.45 -2.62 -0.12
N ALA A 17 -2.73 -3.53 -0.79
CA ALA A 17 -3.28 -4.45 -1.79
C ALA A 17 -3.94 -5.69 -1.17
N GLY A 18 -4.05 -5.79 0.16
CA GLY A 18 -4.67 -6.92 0.86
C GLY A 18 -3.84 -8.21 0.79
N ARG A 19 -2.53 -8.11 0.54
CA ARG A 19 -1.62 -9.26 0.60
C ARG A 19 -1.27 -9.55 2.05
N GLU A 20 -1.14 -10.84 2.37
CA GLU A 20 -0.68 -11.29 3.68
C GLU A 20 0.72 -11.88 3.54
N ASP A 21 1.69 -11.25 4.18
CA ASP A 21 3.04 -11.79 4.34
C ASP A 21 3.66 -11.24 5.62
N SER A 22 3.55 -12.03 6.69
CA SER A 22 4.02 -11.66 8.03
C SER A 22 5.53 -11.50 8.13
N SER A 23 6.31 -11.96 7.13
CA SER A 23 7.77 -11.79 7.12
C SER A 23 8.20 -10.36 6.74
N ILE A 24 7.33 -9.63 6.03
CA ILE A 24 7.59 -8.27 5.53
C ILE A 24 6.56 -7.24 6.02
N ILE A 25 5.30 -7.63 6.22
CA ILE A 25 4.22 -6.79 6.75
C ILE A 25 4.22 -6.92 8.28
N THR A 26 5.11 -6.16 8.90
CA THR A 26 5.22 -6.09 10.36
C THR A 26 4.12 -5.20 10.97
N GLU A 27 3.94 -5.26 12.28
CA GLU A 27 3.04 -4.36 13.01
C GLU A 27 3.39 -2.87 12.79
N ALA A 28 4.68 -2.55 12.60
CA ALA A 28 5.11 -1.19 12.29
C ALA A 28 4.54 -0.72 10.93
N VAL A 29 4.48 -1.60 9.93
CA VAL A 29 3.91 -1.28 8.61
C VAL A 29 2.39 -1.07 8.72
N LYS A 30 1.70 -1.90 9.52
CA LYS A 30 0.27 -1.74 9.79
C LYS A 30 -0.02 -0.41 10.48
N ARG A 31 0.75 -0.08 11.52
CA ARG A 31 0.62 1.19 12.24
C ARG A 31 0.89 2.39 11.33
N GLN A 32 1.92 2.31 10.49
CA GLN A 32 2.23 3.38 9.52
C GLN A 32 1.08 3.64 8.54
N LEU A 33 0.41 2.60 8.03
CA LEU A 33 -0.76 2.80 7.17
C LEU A 33 -1.94 3.39 7.96
N ALA A 34 -2.19 2.90 9.18
CA ALA A 34 -3.23 3.41 10.06
C ALA A 34 -3.04 4.90 10.39
N ASP A 35 -1.83 5.30 10.79
CA ASP A 35 -1.50 6.71 11.11
C ASP A 35 -1.77 7.64 9.92
N LYS A 36 -1.45 7.19 8.69
CA LYS A 36 -1.74 7.97 7.47
C LYS A 36 -3.24 8.09 7.20
N LEU A 37 -4.02 7.05 7.48
CA LEU A 37 -5.48 7.07 7.29
C LEU A 37 -6.18 7.93 8.34
N GLU A 38 -5.69 7.93 9.58
CA GLU A 38 -6.20 8.77 10.68
C GLU A 38 -6.07 10.27 10.36
N GLN A 39 -5.02 10.66 9.62
CA GLN A 39 -4.79 12.05 9.20
C GLN A 39 -5.69 12.51 8.04
N LEU A 40 -6.48 11.61 7.44
CA LEU A 40 -7.33 11.91 6.30
C LEU A 40 -8.81 11.92 6.67
N PRO A 41 -9.61 12.79 6.02
CA PRO A 41 -11.07 12.66 6.03
C PRO A 41 -11.49 11.26 5.62
N GLU A 42 -12.56 10.73 6.22
CA GLU A 42 -13.00 9.36 6.00
C GLU A 42 -13.21 9.04 4.50
N GLY A 43 -13.83 9.97 3.76
CA GLY A 43 -14.03 9.83 2.31
C GLY A 43 -12.75 9.81 1.47
N ALA A 44 -11.61 10.30 2.00
CA ALA A 44 -10.33 10.31 1.30
C ALA A 44 -9.51 9.03 1.53
N ARG A 45 -9.80 8.28 2.60
CA ARG A 45 -9.06 7.06 2.99
C ARG A 45 -9.01 5.98 1.89
N PRO A 46 -10.10 5.66 1.17
CA PRO A 46 -10.07 4.63 0.13
C PRO A 46 -9.11 4.98 -1.02
N TYR A 47 -8.97 6.26 -1.36
CA TYR A 47 -8.06 6.71 -2.42
C TYR A 47 -6.60 6.53 -2.02
N LEU A 48 -6.25 6.78 -0.75
CA LEU A 48 -4.90 6.52 -0.26
C LEU A 48 -4.55 5.03 -0.33
N VAL A 49 -5.46 4.16 0.12
CA VAL A 49 -5.29 2.70 0.04
C VAL A 49 -5.11 2.27 -1.40
N ALA A 50 -5.99 2.70 -2.31
CA ALA A 50 -5.89 2.40 -3.74
C ALA A 50 -4.56 2.86 -4.34
N SER A 51 -4.08 4.06 -3.97
CA SER A 51 -2.79 4.59 -4.44
C SER A 51 -1.60 3.74 -3.99
N TYR A 52 -1.60 3.25 -2.75
CA TYR A 52 -0.54 2.35 -2.28
C TYR A 52 -0.66 0.95 -2.89
N ALA A 53 -1.87 0.46 -3.15
CA ALA A 53 -2.09 -0.84 -3.79
C ALA A 53 -1.74 -0.84 -5.29
N ASN A 54 -1.81 0.32 -5.95
CA ASN A 54 -1.66 0.46 -7.39
C ASN A 54 -0.36 -0.16 -7.96
N PRO A 55 0.82 0.03 -7.36
CA PRO A 55 2.05 -0.60 -7.86
C PRO A 55 2.04 -2.12 -7.76
N VAL A 56 1.28 -2.73 -6.83
CA VAL A 56 1.14 -4.19 -6.70
C VAL A 56 0.15 -4.72 -7.74
N ASN A 57 -0.94 -3.99 -7.98
CA ASN A 57 -2.01 -4.43 -8.87
C ASN A 57 -1.68 -4.25 -10.37
N ASN A 58 -0.68 -3.44 -10.71
CA ASN A 58 -0.31 -3.13 -12.09
C ASN A 58 1.15 -3.52 -12.41
N GLN A 59 1.61 -4.67 -11.88
CA GLN A 59 2.93 -5.21 -12.22
C GLN A 59 2.96 -6.00 -13.54
N ASP A 60 1.85 -6.08 -14.28
CA ASP A 60 1.71 -6.79 -15.56
C ASP A 60 2.09 -5.94 -16.80
#